data_AF-A0A413BAJ6-F1
#
_entry.id   AF-A0A413BAJ6-F1
#
_cell.length_a   1.000
_cell.length_b   1.000
_cell.length_c   1.000
_cell.angle_alpha   90.00
_cell.angle_beta   90.00
_cell.angle_gamma   90.00
#
_symmetry.space_group_name_H-M   'P 1'
#
loop_
_entity.id
_entity.type
_entity.pdbx_description
1 polymer ?
#
loop_
_entity_poly.entity_id
_entity_poly.type
_entity_poly.pdbx_seq_one_letter_code
_entity_poly.pdbx_strand_id
1 'polypeptide(L)'
;MAIYLRWCIEHNLMSQPFLFRHGDLVDRVKVEDSIDLREFIRDNEDLHGGLSTILLNRVGTMFTKWYNWENRSTPYAYIKDIQAYAMDYFKGRIWNSEDETDAAYLLLPWTEKYYHDMAALIDSRFKEWEDEPQTDPQFLHIPQDNIKLLLKDWSKAIECTVSSRVLVDGCEIATCIRQKPFAEDMGWDSGWLFLADGDEDNDECRYEYCDLNTICNYSPDVMQYLDFPYDTRLVRKEDGKLYVDED
;
A
#
# COMPACT_ATOMS: atom_id res chain seq x y z
N MET A 1 0.26 9.53 -14.69
CA MET A 1 -0.49 9.55 -13.42
C MET A 1 -1.88 8.95 -13.53
N ALA A 2 -2.83 9.51 -14.31
CA ALA A 2 -4.19 8.95 -14.44
C ALA A 2 -4.20 7.46 -14.86
N ILE A 3 -3.36 7.11 -15.83
CA ILE A 3 -3.11 5.74 -16.27
C ILE A 3 -2.68 4.85 -15.09
N TYR A 4 -1.69 5.32 -14.31
CA TYR A 4 -1.13 4.57 -13.18
C TYR A 4 -2.15 4.41 -12.05
N LEU A 5 -2.91 5.46 -11.72
CA LEU A 5 -3.98 5.39 -10.72
C LEU A 5 -5.05 4.36 -11.12
N ARG A 6 -5.51 4.39 -12.37
CA ARG A 6 -6.48 3.40 -12.86
C ARG A 6 -5.92 1.98 -12.74
N TRP A 7 -4.67 1.80 -13.17
CA TRP A 7 -3.98 0.52 -13.07
C TRP A 7 -3.87 0.02 -11.61
N CYS A 8 -3.50 0.89 -10.66
CA CYS A 8 -3.46 0.55 -9.24
C CYS A 8 -4.83 0.17 -8.67
N ILE A 9 -5.91 0.83 -9.10
CA ILE A 9 -7.29 0.50 -8.69
C ILE A 9 -7.69 -0.88 -9.21
N GLU A 10 -7.42 -1.19 -10.47
CA GLU A 10 -7.74 -2.48 -11.09
C GLU A 10 -6.95 -3.63 -10.47
N HIS A 11 -5.73 -3.37 -9.99
CA HIS A 11 -4.84 -4.35 -9.35
C HIS A 11 -4.98 -4.42 -7.82
N ASN A 12 -5.97 -3.73 -7.23
CA ASN A 12 -6.22 -3.69 -5.78
C ASN A 12 -4.99 -3.21 -4.97
N LEU A 13 -4.27 -2.21 -5.49
CA LEU A 13 -3.08 -1.64 -4.88
C LEU A 13 -3.35 -0.36 -4.07
N MET A 14 -4.62 0.05 -3.95
CA MET A 14 -5.01 1.24 -3.20
C MET A 14 -5.06 0.96 -1.70
N SER A 15 -4.71 1.96 -0.89
CA SER A 15 -4.75 1.85 0.56
C SER A 15 -6.18 1.79 1.10
N GLN A 16 -6.36 1.20 2.29
CA GLN A 16 -7.67 1.17 2.95
C GLN A 16 -8.29 2.57 3.14
N PRO A 17 -7.53 3.61 3.56
CA PRO A 17 -8.05 4.99 3.57
C PRO A 17 -8.58 5.48 2.22
N PHE A 18 -7.87 5.17 1.12
CA PHE A 18 -8.31 5.54 -0.22
C PHE A 18 -9.62 4.81 -0.58
N LEU A 19 -9.66 3.49 -0.36
CA LEU A 19 -10.85 2.67 -0.65
C LEU A 19 -12.07 3.15 0.14
N PHE A 20 -11.89 3.51 1.41
CA PHE A 20 -12.96 4.02 2.25
C PHE A 20 -13.50 5.37 1.75
N ARG A 21 -12.65 6.30 1.32
CA ARG A 21 -13.06 7.64 0.87
C ARG A 21 -13.52 7.70 -0.59
N HIS A 22 -13.05 6.78 -1.43
CA HIS A 22 -13.28 6.82 -2.87
C HIS A 22 -13.84 5.51 -3.43
N GLY A 23 -14.52 4.70 -2.61
CA GLY A 23 -15.11 3.42 -3.01
C GLY A 23 -15.98 3.55 -4.27
N ASP A 24 -16.82 4.59 -4.36
CA ASP A 24 -17.64 4.84 -5.55
C ASP A 24 -16.81 5.02 -6.83
N LEU A 25 -15.64 5.68 -6.75
CA LEU A 25 -14.74 5.82 -7.89
C LEU A 25 -14.11 4.47 -8.26
N VAL A 26 -13.68 3.69 -7.26
CA VAL A 26 -13.09 2.36 -7.45
C VAL A 26 -14.08 1.44 -8.16
N ASP A 27 -15.34 1.44 -7.73
CA ASP A 27 -16.40 0.65 -8.36
C ASP A 27 -16.65 1.08 -9.81
N ARG A 28 -16.68 2.39 -10.06
CA ARG A 28 -16.82 2.93 -11.42
C ARG A 28 -15.66 2.52 -12.32
N VAL A 29 -14.41 2.60 -11.85
CA VAL A 29 -13.23 2.16 -12.61
C VAL A 29 -13.33 0.69 -13.01
N LYS A 30 -13.90 -0.16 -12.15
CA LYS A 30 -14.04 -1.60 -12.40
C LYS A 30 -15.19 -1.97 -13.34
N VAL A 31 -16.16 -1.08 -13.55
CA VAL A 31 -17.39 -1.36 -14.31
C VAL A 31 -17.49 -0.55 -15.61
N GLU A 32 -16.99 0.69 -15.63
CA GLU A 32 -17.07 1.57 -16.81
C GLU A 32 -16.05 1.17 -17.88
N ASP A 33 -16.48 1.14 -19.14
CA ASP A 33 -15.62 0.80 -20.29
C ASP A 33 -14.50 1.83 -20.51
N SER A 34 -14.70 3.08 -20.08
CA SER A 34 -13.72 4.16 -20.20
C SER A 34 -13.92 5.21 -19.13
N ILE A 35 -12.85 5.55 -18.42
CA ILE A 35 -12.86 6.58 -17.38
C ILE A 35 -11.55 7.36 -17.37
N ASP A 36 -11.63 8.67 -17.63
CA ASP A 36 -10.48 9.56 -17.56
C ASP A 36 -10.32 10.13 -16.14
N LEU A 37 -9.28 9.67 -15.45
CA LEU A 37 -9.02 10.08 -14.05
C LEU A 37 -8.24 11.39 -13.92
N ARG A 38 -7.93 12.10 -15.02
CA ARG A 38 -7.15 13.35 -14.94
C ARG A 38 -7.87 14.45 -14.16
N GLU A 39 -9.18 14.59 -14.35
CA GLU A 39 -9.99 15.57 -13.59
C GLU A 39 -10.05 15.20 -12.11
N PHE A 40 -10.26 13.92 -11.80
CA PHE A 40 -10.25 13.43 -10.42
C PHE A 40 -8.92 13.76 -9.73
N ILE A 41 -7.78 13.46 -10.35
CA ILE A 41 -6.46 13.74 -9.76
C ILE A 41 -6.26 15.23 -9.51
N ARG A 42 -6.69 16.09 -10.46
CA ARG A 42 -6.52 17.54 -10.37
C ARG A 42 -7.38 18.15 -9.26
N ASP A 43 -8.64 17.74 -9.18
CA ASP A 43 -9.67 18.43 -8.40
C ASP A 43 -9.90 17.80 -7.02
N ASN A 44 -9.43 16.58 -6.80
CA ASN A 44 -9.61 15.88 -5.52
C ASN A 44 -8.64 16.38 -4.44
N GLU A 45 -9.19 16.66 -3.25
CA GLU A 45 -8.46 17.20 -2.10
C GLU A 45 -7.46 16.21 -1.50
N ASP A 46 -7.65 14.90 -1.64
CA ASP A 46 -6.69 13.90 -1.14
C ASP A 46 -5.48 13.74 -2.06
N LEU A 47 -5.62 14.10 -3.34
CA LEU A 47 -4.59 13.92 -4.36
C LEU A 47 -3.81 15.21 -4.61
N HIS A 48 -4.45 16.39 -4.56
CA HIS A 48 -3.82 17.69 -4.83
C HIS A 48 -3.00 17.72 -6.14
N GLY A 49 -3.48 17.06 -7.20
CA GLY A 49 -2.76 16.95 -8.47
C GLY A 49 -1.60 15.95 -8.46
N GLY A 50 -1.41 15.22 -7.36
CA GLY A 50 -0.35 14.26 -7.08
C GLY A 50 -0.89 12.83 -6.85
N LEU A 51 0.03 11.85 -6.86
CA LEU A 51 -0.24 10.49 -6.43
C LEU A 51 0.86 10.09 -5.47
N SER A 52 0.61 10.32 -4.18
CA SER A 52 1.51 9.95 -3.10
C SER A 52 1.42 8.45 -2.79
N THR A 53 2.51 7.85 -2.31
CA THR A 53 2.52 6.45 -1.85
C THR A 53 1.56 6.20 -0.69
N ILE A 54 1.18 7.24 0.07
CA ILE A 54 0.17 7.17 1.13
C ILE A 54 -1.21 6.72 0.61
N LEU A 55 -1.45 6.86 -0.69
CA LEU A 55 -2.70 6.42 -1.33
C LEU A 55 -2.68 4.92 -1.69
N LEU A 56 -1.54 4.24 -1.52
CA LEU A 56 -1.32 2.86 -1.93
C LEU A 56 -1.17 1.94 -0.71
N ASN A 57 -1.51 0.66 -0.87
CA ASN A 57 -1.20 -0.37 0.12
C ASN A 57 0.31 -0.68 0.13
N ARG A 58 0.77 -1.63 0.98
CA ARG A 58 2.22 -1.94 1.07
C ARG A 58 2.78 -2.38 -0.27
N VAL A 59 2.10 -3.31 -0.95
CA VAL A 59 2.53 -3.86 -2.25
C VAL A 59 2.64 -2.75 -3.29
N GLY A 60 1.60 -1.92 -3.42
CA GLY A 60 1.60 -0.78 -4.33
C GLY A 60 2.67 0.24 -4.01
N THR A 61 2.92 0.50 -2.72
CA THR A 61 3.99 1.39 -2.27
C THR A 61 5.37 0.86 -2.64
N MET A 62 5.67 -0.40 -2.34
CA MET A 62 6.95 -1.02 -2.66
C MET A 62 7.20 -1.05 -4.17
N PHE A 63 6.21 -1.45 -4.95
CA PHE A 63 6.32 -1.39 -6.41
C PHE A 63 6.51 0.04 -6.92
N THR A 64 5.77 1.02 -6.39
CA THR A 64 5.91 2.43 -6.79
C THR A 64 7.30 2.96 -6.48
N LYS A 65 7.85 2.61 -5.31
CA LYS A 65 9.21 2.97 -4.89
C LYS A 65 10.23 2.33 -5.84
N TRP A 66 10.12 1.04 -6.15
CA TRP A 66 10.98 0.35 -7.13
C TRP A 66 10.89 0.99 -8.53
N TYR A 67 9.68 1.30 -8.99
CA TYR A 67 9.42 1.78 -10.34
C TYR A 67 9.84 3.25 -10.56
N ASN A 68 9.93 4.05 -9.49
CA ASN A 68 10.28 5.48 -9.59
C ASN A 68 11.63 5.87 -8.97
N TRP A 69 12.02 5.30 -7.83
CA TRP A 69 13.06 5.89 -6.98
C TRP A 69 14.13 4.93 -6.42
N GLU A 70 13.78 3.72 -6.01
CA GLU A 70 14.67 2.90 -5.18
C GLU A 70 15.75 2.13 -5.95
N ASN A 71 15.56 1.90 -7.26
CA ASN A 71 16.60 1.28 -8.06
C ASN A 71 17.55 2.34 -8.63
N ARG A 72 18.79 2.37 -8.13
CA ARG A 72 19.88 3.24 -8.64
C ARG A 72 20.16 3.03 -10.14
N SER A 73 19.79 1.88 -10.70
CA SER A 73 19.95 1.54 -12.11
C SER A 73 18.79 2.04 -12.99
N THR A 74 17.61 2.31 -12.41
CA THR A 74 16.40 2.73 -13.15
C THR A 74 15.59 3.83 -12.46
N PRO A 75 16.19 4.96 -12.03
CA PRO A 75 15.39 6.09 -11.55
C PRO A 75 14.51 6.60 -12.70
N TYR A 76 13.25 6.90 -12.39
CA TYR A 76 12.22 7.43 -13.31
C TYR A 76 11.75 6.48 -14.42
N ALA A 77 11.65 5.16 -14.18
CA ALA A 77 11.22 4.23 -15.23
C ALA A 77 9.81 4.55 -15.75
N TYR A 78 8.86 4.93 -14.88
CA TYR A 78 7.52 5.34 -15.35
C TYR A 78 7.55 6.56 -16.28
N ILE A 79 8.30 7.61 -15.93
CA ILE A 79 8.43 8.81 -16.77
C ILE A 79 9.10 8.46 -18.11
N LYS A 80 10.10 7.59 -18.11
CA LYS A 80 10.74 7.13 -19.35
C LYS A 80 9.79 6.30 -20.21
N ASP A 81 9.03 5.41 -19.60
CA ASP A 81 8.05 4.55 -20.28
C ASP A 81 6.95 5.41 -20.94
N ILE A 82 6.39 6.39 -20.22
CA ILE A 82 5.36 7.29 -20.78
C ILE A 82 5.93 8.26 -21.82
N GLN A 83 7.18 8.75 -21.66
CA GLN A 83 7.86 9.55 -22.66
C GLN A 83 8.13 8.75 -23.94
N ALA A 84 8.57 7.50 -23.82
CA ALA A 84 8.79 6.61 -24.96
C ALA A 84 7.47 6.35 -25.71
N TYR A 85 6.37 6.12 -24.99
CA TYR A 85 5.04 6.01 -25.59
C TYR A 85 4.66 7.29 -26.35
N ALA A 86 4.87 8.46 -25.73
CA ALA A 86 4.58 9.74 -26.36
C ALA A 86 5.39 9.96 -27.65
N MET A 87 6.66 9.54 -27.67
CA MET A 87 7.52 9.66 -28.84
C MET A 87 7.05 8.79 -30.00
N ASP A 88 6.57 7.58 -29.73
CA ASP A 88 5.99 6.73 -30.77
C ASP A 88 4.64 7.30 -31.27
N TYR A 89 3.78 7.75 -30.36
CA TYR A 89 2.49 8.36 -30.70
C TYR A 89 2.65 9.59 -31.61
N PHE A 90 3.62 10.47 -31.31
CA PHE A 90 3.91 11.68 -32.08
C PHE A 90 4.99 11.50 -33.15
N LYS A 91 5.26 10.26 -33.58
CA LYS A 91 6.32 9.96 -34.56
C LYS A 91 6.20 10.82 -35.82
N GLY A 92 7.28 11.53 -36.13
CA GLY A 92 7.36 12.45 -37.29
C GLY A 92 6.90 13.88 -37.01
N ARG A 93 6.45 14.20 -35.79
CA ARG A 93 6.21 15.58 -35.35
C ARG A 93 7.53 16.34 -35.23
N ILE A 94 7.53 17.59 -35.69
CA ILE A 94 8.64 18.52 -35.50
C ILE A 94 8.37 19.31 -34.21
N TRP A 95 9.34 19.33 -33.31
CA TRP A 95 9.29 20.04 -32.02
C TRP A 95 10.18 21.28 -32.09
N ASN A 96 9.82 22.34 -31.33
CA ASN A 96 10.58 23.58 -31.35
C ASN A 96 11.78 23.56 -30.38
N SER A 97 11.77 22.65 -29.40
CA SER A 97 12.84 22.47 -28.42
C SER A 97 12.88 21.04 -27.85
N GLU A 98 13.99 20.73 -27.16
CA GLU A 98 14.13 19.49 -26.37
C GLU A 98 13.15 19.48 -25.20
N ASP A 99 12.97 20.59 -24.48
CA ASP A 99 11.99 20.73 -23.40
C ASP A 99 10.55 20.41 -23.85
N GLU A 100 10.14 20.86 -25.04
CA GLU A 100 8.82 20.52 -25.61
C GLU A 100 8.71 19.02 -25.92
N THR A 101 9.82 18.41 -26.36
CA THR A 101 9.88 16.98 -26.68
C THR A 101 9.78 16.15 -25.40
N ASP A 102 10.53 16.51 -24.35
CA ASP A 102 10.51 15.83 -23.05
C ASP A 102 9.16 15.94 -22.35
N ALA A 103 8.44 17.03 -22.59
CA ALA A 103 7.09 17.28 -22.07
C ALA A 103 5.97 16.72 -22.96
N ALA A 104 6.27 16.08 -24.09
CA ALA A 104 5.26 15.63 -25.06
C ALA A 104 4.20 14.69 -24.45
N TYR A 105 4.56 13.91 -23.42
CA TYR A 105 3.64 13.03 -22.71
C TYR A 105 2.45 13.78 -22.07
N LEU A 106 2.61 15.08 -21.77
CA LEU A 106 1.53 15.93 -21.26
C LEU A 106 0.46 16.24 -22.32
N LEU A 107 0.79 16.05 -23.61
CA LEU A 107 -0.10 16.33 -24.74
C LEU A 107 -0.86 15.10 -25.23
N LEU A 108 -0.63 13.92 -24.64
CA LEU A 108 -1.32 12.69 -25.01
C LEU A 108 -2.83 12.83 -24.75
N PRO A 109 -3.70 12.58 -25.76
CA PRO A 109 -5.12 12.52 -25.52
C PRO A 109 -5.48 11.27 -24.71
N TRP A 110 -6.50 11.36 -23.87
CA TRP A 110 -7.04 10.17 -23.22
C TRP A 110 -7.73 9.28 -24.25
N THR A 111 -7.33 8.01 -24.28
CA THR A 111 -7.99 6.96 -25.06
C THR A 111 -7.84 5.64 -24.32
N GLU A 112 -8.78 4.71 -24.49
CA GLU A 112 -8.64 3.36 -23.92
C GLU A 112 -7.45 2.61 -24.50
N LYS A 113 -7.11 2.85 -25.77
CA LYS A 113 -5.89 2.28 -26.35
C LYS A 113 -4.64 2.73 -25.57
N TYR A 114 -4.54 4.02 -25.27
CA TYR A 114 -3.43 4.55 -24.47
C TYR A 114 -3.40 3.92 -23.08
N TYR A 115 -4.55 3.78 -22.42
CA TYR A 115 -4.64 3.05 -21.15
C TYR A 115 -4.12 1.63 -21.26
N HIS A 116 -4.66 0.81 -22.17
CA HIS A 116 -4.30 -0.60 -22.29
C HIS A 116 -2.84 -0.82 -22.69
N ASP A 117 -2.30 -0.02 -23.62
CA ASP A 117 -0.91 -0.12 -24.03
C ASP A 117 0.04 0.12 -22.83
N MET A 118 -0.25 1.17 -22.04
CA MET A 118 0.55 1.48 -20.86
C MET A 118 0.32 0.50 -19.71
N ALA A 119 -0.91 0.04 -19.49
CA ALA A 119 -1.22 -0.96 -18.48
C ALA A 119 -0.43 -2.25 -18.72
N ALA A 120 -0.41 -2.75 -19.96
CA ALA A 120 0.37 -3.94 -20.33
C ALA A 120 1.88 -3.76 -20.09
N LEU A 121 2.41 -2.55 -20.28
CA LEU A 121 3.80 -2.23 -19.96
C LEU A 121 4.03 -2.26 -18.44
N ILE A 122 3.13 -1.64 -17.67
CA ILE A 122 3.21 -1.64 -16.20
C ILE A 122 3.07 -3.06 -15.64
N ASP A 123 2.21 -3.92 -16.22
CA ASP A 123 2.09 -5.34 -15.86
C ASP A 123 3.42 -6.07 -16.02
N SER A 124 4.15 -5.81 -17.11
CA SER A 124 5.48 -6.39 -17.34
C SER A 124 6.47 -5.93 -16.25
N ARG A 125 6.45 -4.65 -15.88
CA ARG A 125 7.29 -4.09 -14.81
C ARG A 125 6.94 -4.67 -13.44
N PHE A 126 5.65 -4.83 -13.17
CA PHE A 126 5.16 -5.41 -11.93
C PHE A 126 5.63 -6.86 -11.78
N LYS A 127 5.51 -7.64 -12.86
CA LYS A 127 6.04 -9.00 -12.90
C LYS A 127 7.55 -9.09 -12.73
N GLU A 128 8.32 -8.20 -13.38
CA GLU A 128 9.77 -8.10 -13.18
C GLU A 128 10.12 -7.89 -11.70
N TRP A 129 9.35 -7.05 -11.01
CA TRP A 129 9.52 -6.78 -9.58
C TRP A 129 9.07 -7.96 -8.69
N GLU A 130 7.96 -8.63 -9.01
CA GLU A 130 7.47 -9.80 -8.26
C GLU A 130 8.40 -11.01 -8.37
N ASP A 131 9.08 -11.19 -9.51
CA ASP A 131 10.04 -12.29 -9.73
C ASP A 131 11.36 -12.08 -8.93
N GLU A 132 11.56 -10.92 -8.28
CA GLU A 132 12.64 -10.73 -7.30
C GLU A 132 12.35 -11.57 -6.04
N PRO A 133 13.32 -12.33 -5.51
CA PRO A 133 13.08 -13.25 -4.40
C PRO A 133 12.60 -12.51 -3.14
N GLN A 134 11.29 -12.61 -2.86
CA GLN A 134 10.67 -12.13 -1.63
C GLN A 134 10.87 -13.16 -0.51
N THR A 135 11.15 -12.69 0.71
CA THR A 135 11.50 -13.55 1.86
C THR A 135 10.36 -13.78 2.86
N ASP A 136 9.10 -13.52 2.49
CA ASP A 136 7.99 -13.64 3.46
C ASP A 136 7.62 -15.13 3.72
N PRO A 137 7.61 -15.60 4.99
CA PRO A 137 7.16 -16.94 5.35
C PRO A 137 5.63 -17.07 5.29
N GLN A 138 5.14 -18.17 4.71
CA GLN A 138 3.71 -18.42 4.42
C GLN A 138 2.94 -19.17 5.50
N PHE A 139 3.39 -19.21 6.76
CA PHE A 139 2.76 -20.08 7.77
C PHE A 139 2.03 -19.26 8.84
N LEU A 140 0.69 -19.23 8.75
CA LEU A 140 -0.19 -18.71 9.79
C LEU A 140 -0.72 -19.84 10.69
N HIS A 141 -0.83 -19.59 11.99
CA HIS A 141 -1.40 -20.51 12.98
C HIS A 141 -2.91 -20.68 12.80
N ILE A 142 -3.64 -19.58 12.60
CA ILE A 142 -5.04 -19.61 12.14
C ILE A 142 -5.01 -19.74 10.61
N PRO A 143 -5.62 -20.79 10.03
CA PRO A 143 -5.71 -20.93 8.58
C PRO A 143 -6.41 -19.71 7.95
N GLN A 144 -5.91 -19.25 6.81
CA GLN A 144 -6.43 -18.06 6.12
C GLN A 144 -7.95 -18.14 5.89
N ASP A 145 -8.46 -19.32 5.51
CA ASP A 145 -9.89 -19.56 5.27
C ASP A 145 -10.77 -19.40 6.52
N ASN A 146 -10.16 -19.39 7.71
CA ASN A 146 -10.85 -19.23 8.99
C ASN A 146 -10.80 -17.80 9.53
N ILE A 147 -10.07 -16.88 8.88
CA ILE A 147 -10.01 -15.48 9.27
C ILE A 147 -11.34 -14.80 8.94
N LYS A 148 -12.00 -14.26 9.95
CA LYS A 148 -13.27 -13.52 9.79
C LYS A 148 -12.99 -12.05 9.57
N LEU A 149 -13.79 -11.39 8.73
CA LEU A 149 -13.77 -9.92 8.62
C LEU A 149 -14.47 -9.29 9.83
N LEU A 150 -13.68 -8.91 10.83
CA LEU A 150 -14.09 -8.25 12.08
C LEU A 150 -14.07 -6.72 11.94
N LEU A 151 -13.09 -6.17 11.22
CA LEU A 151 -12.88 -4.72 11.02
C LEU A 151 -13.67 -4.16 9.82
N LYS A 152 -15.00 -4.31 9.82
CA LYS A 152 -15.85 -4.01 8.65
C LYS A 152 -15.87 -2.54 8.24
N ASP A 153 -15.84 -1.63 9.20
CA ASP A 153 -15.95 -0.18 8.98
C ASP A 153 -14.61 0.54 9.21
N TRP A 154 -13.49 -0.19 9.14
CA TRP A 154 -12.17 0.37 9.38
C TRP A 154 -11.71 1.22 8.20
N SER A 155 -11.41 2.48 8.48
CA SER A 155 -11.09 3.50 7.46
C SER A 155 -9.62 3.93 7.47
N LYS A 156 -8.80 3.37 8.38
CA LYS A 156 -7.38 3.71 8.55
C LYS A 156 -6.50 2.63 7.92
N ALA A 157 -5.19 2.87 7.92
CA ALA A 157 -4.18 1.88 7.56
C ALA A 157 -4.42 0.54 8.27
N ILE A 158 -4.21 -0.56 7.55
CA ILE A 158 -4.60 -1.92 7.97
C ILE A 158 -3.42 -2.82 8.25
N GLU A 159 -2.22 -2.54 7.76
CA GLU A 159 -1.08 -3.40 8.02
C GLU A 159 -0.42 -3.04 9.35
N CYS A 160 0.12 -4.03 10.03
CA CYS A 160 0.82 -3.91 11.29
C CYS A 160 2.02 -4.84 11.30
N THR A 161 2.95 -4.58 12.21
CA THR A 161 4.11 -5.44 12.44
C THR A 161 3.81 -6.40 13.57
N VAL A 162 4.17 -7.66 13.41
CA VAL A 162 3.84 -8.71 14.36
C VAL A 162 5.02 -9.64 14.52
N SER A 163 5.31 -10.04 15.75
CA SER A 163 6.26 -11.12 16.00
C SER A 163 5.80 -12.43 15.34
N SER A 164 6.73 -13.13 14.70
CA SER A 164 6.46 -14.44 14.10
C SER A 164 5.94 -15.45 15.12
N ARG A 165 6.27 -15.32 16.41
CA ARG A 165 5.76 -16.22 17.47
C ARG A 165 4.25 -16.07 17.67
N VAL A 166 3.70 -14.88 17.46
CA VAL A 166 2.25 -14.67 17.48
C VAL A 166 1.62 -15.33 16.25
N LEU A 167 2.15 -15.06 15.06
CA LEU A 167 1.55 -15.51 13.79
C LEU A 167 1.74 -17.01 13.52
N VAL A 168 2.91 -17.56 13.80
CA VAL A 168 3.31 -18.93 13.44
C VAL A 168 3.03 -19.90 14.60
N ASP A 169 3.49 -19.54 15.80
CA ASP A 169 3.40 -20.43 16.97
C ASP A 169 2.07 -20.28 17.72
N GLY A 170 1.31 -19.20 17.44
CA GLY A 170 0.05 -18.90 18.12
C GLY A 170 0.24 -18.39 19.55
N CYS A 171 1.38 -17.79 19.88
CA CYS A 171 1.60 -17.17 21.17
C CYS A 171 0.61 -16.02 21.42
N GLU A 172 0.19 -15.87 22.68
CA GLU A 172 -0.63 -14.74 23.09
C GLU A 172 0.13 -13.42 22.94
N ILE A 173 -0.59 -12.37 22.54
CA ILE A 173 -0.04 -11.01 22.47
C ILE A 173 0.14 -10.50 23.89
N ALA A 174 1.40 -10.33 24.30
CA ALA A 174 1.77 -9.80 25.60
C ALA A 174 1.93 -8.27 25.56
N THR A 175 2.47 -7.72 24.47
CA THR A 175 2.68 -6.28 24.31
C THR A 175 2.13 -5.78 22.99
N CYS A 176 1.44 -4.64 23.03
CA CYS A 176 1.06 -3.87 21.84
C CYS A 176 1.71 -2.49 21.91
N ILE A 177 2.46 -2.09 20.88
CA ILE A 177 3.12 -0.78 20.81
C ILE A 177 2.54 -0.04 19.61
N ARG A 178 2.16 1.23 19.80
CA ARG A 178 1.68 2.09 18.74
C ARG A 178 2.76 3.12 18.39
N GLN A 179 3.48 2.87 17.31
CA GLN A 179 4.53 3.76 16.81
C GLN A 179 4.01 4.60 15.65
N LYS A 180 4.58 5.78 15.45
CA LYS A 180 4.25 6.61 14.29
C LYS A 180 5.01 6.09 13.06
N PRO A 181 4.31 5.67 11.98
CA PRO A 181 4.96 5.25 10.74
C PRO A 181 5.77 6.37 10.09
N PHE A 182 6.67 6.01 9.18
CA PHE A 182 7.25 6.99 8.26
C PHE A 182 6.15 7.64 7.43
N ALA A 183 6.33 8.92 7.10
CA ALA A 183 5.31 9.72 6.41
C ALA A 183 4.82 9.07 5.11
N GLU A 184 5.71 8.42 4.37
CA GLU A 184 5.42 7.74 3.10
C GLU A 184 4.65 6.42 3.24
N ASP A 185 4.65 5.81 4.44
CA ASP A 185 4.05 4.51 4.72
C ASP A 185 2.74 4.62 5.52
N MET A 186 2.40 5.82 6.02
CA MET A 186 1.17 6.11 6.78
C MET A 186 -0.14 5.71 6.08
N GLY A 187 -0.09 5.47 4.76
CA GLY A 187 -1.22 4.97 3.99
C GLY A 187 -1.60 3.53 4.30
N TRP A 188 -0.60 2.69 4.57
CA TRP A 188 -0.74 1.25 4.68
C TRP A 188 -0.29 0.71 6.03
N ASP A 189 0.75 1.29 6.62
CA ASP A 189 1.24 0.97 7.97
C ASP A 189 0.39 1.67 9.03
N SER A 190 -0.26 0.88 9.86
CA SER A 190 -1.06 1.36 10.98
C SER A 190 -0.21 1.89 12.13
N GLY A 191 1.06 1.48 12.19
CA GLY A 191 1.99 1.76 13.28
C GLY A 191 1.82 0.83 14.48
N TRP A 192 0.94 -0.18 14.41
CA TRP A 192 0.84 -1.19 15.44
C TRP A 192 1.97 -2.21 15.34
N LEU A 193 2.58 -2.51 16.48
CA LEU A 193 3.51 -3.60 16.70
C LEU A 193 2.94 -4.54 17.76
N PHE A 194 2.79 -5.83 17.44
CA PHE A 194 2.27 -6.85 18.34
C PHE A 194 3.31 -7.92 18.67
N LEU A 195 3.55 -8.15 19.95
CA LEU A 195 4.66 -8.96 20.46
C LEU A 195 4.16 -10.07 21.38
N ALA A 196 4.79 -11.23 21.30
CA ALA A 196 4.65 -12.25 22.34
C ALA A 196 5.53 -11.90 23.54
N ASP A 197 5.30 -12.57 24.66
CA ASP A 197 6.10 -12.36 25.87
C ASP A 197 7.59 -12.66 25.62
N GLY A 198 8.44 -11.73 26.06
CA GLY A 198 9.90 -11.78 25.90
C GLY A 198 10.44 -11.39 24.52
N ASP A 199 9.62 -10.94 23.56
CA ASP A 199 10.11 -10.54 22.23
C ASP A 199 10.81 -9.17 22.21
N GLU A 200 10.49 -8.28 23.14
CA GLU A 200 11.03 -6.91 23.17
C GLU A 200 12.55 -6.84 23.32
N ASP A 201 13.12 -7.78 24.07
CA ASP A 201 14.56 -7.86 24.36
C ASP A 201 15.26 -8.94 23.51
N ASN A 202 14.59 -9.47 22.48
CA ASN A 202 15.09 -10.58 21.68
C ASN A 202 15.54 -10.11 20.29
N ASP A 203 16.85 -9.94 20.13
CA ASP A 203 17.49 -9.58 18.85
C ASP A 203 17.28 -10.63 17.74
N GLU A 204 16.93 -11.87 18.09
CA GLU A 204 16.62 -12.94 17.13
C GLU A 204 15.12 -13.00 16.77
N CYS A 205 14.30 -12.11 17.34
CA CYS A 205 12.88 -12.04 17.03
C CYS A 205 12.67 -11.67 15.56
N ARG A 206 11.90 -12.50 14.86
CA ARG A 206 11.48 -12.21 13.48
C ARG A 206 10.14 -11.49 13.51
N TYR A 207 10.05 -10.44 12.70
CA TYR A 207 8.87 -9.61 12.56
C TYR A 207 8.32 -9.74 11.16
N GLU A 208 6.99 -9.78 11.06
CA GLU A 208 6.26 -9.94 9.82
C GLU A 208 5.21 -8.84 9.70
N TYR A 209 4.89 -8.45 8.47
CA TYR A 209 3.74 -7.59 8.21
C TYR A 209 2.46 -8.42 8.15
N CYS A 210 1.40 -7.94 8.80
CA CYS A 210 0.12 -8.63 8.85
C CYS A 210 -1.05 -7.64 8.82
N ASP A 211 -2.21 -8.09 8.33
CA ASP A 211 -3.45 -7.32 8.40
C ASP A 211 -3.95 -7.25 9.86
N LEU A 212 -4.32 -6.06 10.34
CA LEU A 212 -4.91 -5.81 11.66
C LEU A 212 -6.14 -6.68 11.91
N ASN A 213 -6.94 -6.94 10.88
CA ASN A 213 -8.08 -7.84 10.97
C ASN A 213 -7.65 -9.26 11.33
N THR A 214 -6.53 -9.74 10.79
CA THR A 214 -5.96 -11.03 11.19
C THR A 214 -5.60 -11.01 12.66
N ILE A 215 -4.92 -9.97 13.16
CA ILE A 215 -4.59 -9.84 14.58
C ILE A 215 -5.83 -9.83 15.47
N CYS A 216 -6.89 -9.17 15.04
CA CYS A 216 -8.17 -9.19 15.77
C CYS A 216 -8.82 -10.58 15.83
N ASN A 217 -8.48 -11.50 14.92
CA ASN A 217 -8.92 -12.90 15.01
C ASN A 217 -8.08 -13.71 16.01
N TYR A 218 -6.80 -13.37 16.20
CA TYR A 218 -5.94 -13.97 17.23
C TYR A 218 -6.28 -13.45 18.63
N SER A 219 -6.49 -12.13 18.75
CA SER A 219 -6.74 -11.43 20.02
C SER A 219 -7.89 -10.43 19.85
N PRO A 220 -9.16 -10.86 19.95
CA PRO A 220 -10.32 -9.98 19.73
C PRO A 220 -10.41 -8.80 20.70
N ASP A 221 -9.83 -8.91 21.88
CA ASP A 221 -9.74 -7.86 22.89
C ASP A 221 -8.87 -6.67 22.44
N VAL A 222 -7.95 -6.86 21.48
CA VAL A 222 -7.12 -5.79 20.91
C VAL A 222 -7.95 -4.76 20.15
N MET A 223 -9.11 -5.17 19.59
CA MET A 223 -9.96 -4.30 18.75
C MET A 223 -10.32 -2.98 19.42
N GLN A 224 -10.55 -2.97 20.73
CA GLN A 224 -10.95 -1.77 21.48
C GLN A 224 -9.84 -0.70 21.58
N TYR A 225 -8.59 -1.08 21.30
CA TYR A 225 -7.43 -0.21 21.45
C TYR A 225 -6.93 0.34 20.12
N LEU A 226 -7.41 -0.14 18.97
CA LEU A 226 -6.83 0.20 17.66
C LEU A 226 -6.80 1.71 17.33
N ASP A 227 -7.64 2.51 17.98
CA ASP A 227 -7.71 3.96 17.84
C ASP A 227 -6.85 4.75 18.85
N PHE A 228 -6.10 4.07 19.72
CA PHE A 228 -5.21 4.72 20.67
C PHE A 228 -4.13 5.55 19.92
N PRO A 229 -3.68 6.66 20.53
CA PRO A 229 -2.72 7.56 19.90
C PRO A 229 -1.37 6.87 19.67
N TYR A 230 -0.56 7.44 18.78
CA TYR A 230 0.85 7.11 18.70
C TYR A 230 1.55 7.32 20.05
N ASP A 231 2.65 6.61 20.23
CA ASP A 231 3.44 6.55 21.46
C ASP A 231 2.70 5.87 22.63
N THR A 232 1.66 5.08 22.32
CA THR A 232 0.98 4.21 23.29
C THR A 232 1.71 2.88 23.39
N ARG A 233 1.86 2.38 24.62
CA ARG A 233 2.26 1.01 24.93
C ARG A 233 1.21 0.33 25.80
N LEU A 234 0.84 -0.90 25.46
CA LEU A 234 -0.10 -1.74 26.20
C LEU A 234 0.59 -3.04 26.58
N VAL A 235 0.48 -3.45 27.85
CA VAL A 235 1.04 -4.71 28.36
C VAL A 235 -0.07 -5.54 28.97
N ARG A 236 -0.09 -6.83 28.62
CA ARG A 236 -1.00 -7.82 29.19
C ARG A 236 -0.51 -8.19 30.58
N LYS A 237 -1.38 -8.02 31.58
CA LYS A 237 -1.05 -8.32 32.98
C LYS A 237 -1.62 -9.70 33.39
N GLU A 238 -1.33 -10.14 34.61
CA GLU A 238 -1.69 -11.48 35.11
C GLU A 238 -3.20 -11.79 35.10
N ASP A 239 -4.05 -10.77 35.10
CA ASP A 239 -5.51 -10.92 34.98
C ASP A 239 -5.98 -11.19 33.54
N GLY A 240 -5.04 -11.30 32.60
CA GLY A 240 -5.27 -11.57 31.18
C GLY A 240 -5.73 -10.36 30.38
N LYS A 241 -5.67 -9.13 30.93
CA LYS A 241 -6.11 -7.91 30.23
C LYS A 241 -4.94 -7.01 29.86
N LEU A 242 -5.13 -6.23 28.79
CA LEU A 242 -4.21 -5.19 28.34
C LEU A 242 -4.44 -3.89 29.11
N TYR A 243 -3.36 -3.32 29.64
CA TYR A 243 -3.34 -2.03 30.31
C TYR A 243 -2.31 -1.11 29.67
N VAL A 244 -2.59 0.19 29.66
CA VAL A 244 -1.60 1.20 29.24
C VAL A 244 -0.42 1.12 30.19
N ASP A 245 0.76 1.00 29.61
CA ASP A 245 2.03 1.09 30.31
C ASP A 245 2.40 2.58 30.38
N GLU A 246 2.46 3.14 31.59
CA GLU A 246 2.81 4.54 31.82
C GLU A 246 4.32 4.76 31.99
N ASP A 247 5.12 3.69 31.89
CA ASP A 247 6.57 3.67 32.07
C ASP A 247 7.36 4.01 30.79
#